data_AF-A0A166P2M3-F1
#
_entry.id   AF-A0A166P2M3-F1
#
_cell.length_a   1.000
_cell.length_b   1.000
_cell.length_c   1.000
_cell.angle_alpha   90.00
_cell.angle_beta   90.00
_cell.angle_gamma   90.00
#
_symmetry.space_group_name_H-M   'P 1'
#
loop_
_entity.id
_entity.type
_entity.pdbx_description
1 polymer ?
#
loop_
_entity_poly.entity_id
_entity_poly.type
_entity_poly.pdbx_seq_one_letter_code
_entity_poly.pdbx_strand_id
1 'polypeptide(L)'
;VAERDWDNLNDMDKAKARVEAIFEFMEKTGIEYFCFHDIDIAPEGENLKESNENLDEIVSLIKQKMDETGKKLLWNTTNNFTHQRFVHGAATSSNADVFAYAAAKVKKSLEIAKTLGAENFVFWGGRE
;
A
#
# COMPACT_ATOMS: atom_id res chain seq x y z
N VAL A 1 -0.72 20.28 -11.83
CA VAL A 1 -0.38 18.99 -11.19
C VAL A 1 1.13 18.86 -11.27
N ALA A 2 1.77 18.25 -10.29
CA ALA A 2 3.22 18.11 -10.32
C ALA A 2 3.61 17.02 -11.33
N GLU A 3 4.53 17.30 -12.25
CA GLU A 3 5.00 16.35 -13.26
C GLU A 3 6.03 15.40 -12.64
N ARG A 4 5.95 14.11 -12.96
CA ARG A 4 6.86 13.06 -12.48
C ARG A 4 7.32 12.18 -13.63
N ASP A 5 8.57 11.74 -13.56
CA ASP A 5 9.20 10.92 -14.61
C ASP A 5 8.48 9.58 -14.84
N TRP A 6 7.81 9.04 -13.82
CA TRP A 6 7.05 7.79 -13.89
C TRP A 6 5.61 7.95 -14.43
N ASP A 7 5.16 9.15 -14.78
CA ASP A 7 3.76 9.39 -15.15
C ASP A 7 3.34 8.65 -16.43
N ASN A 8 4.29 8.40 -17.34
CA ASN A 8 4.06 7.72 -18.63
C ASN A 8 4.29 6.20 -18.58
N LEU A 9 4.59 5.63 -17.41
CA LEU A 9 4.78 4.18 -17.25
C LEU A 9 3.44 3.46 -17.07
N ASN A 10 3.41 2.17 -17.42
CA ASN A 10 2.30 1.28 -17.03
C ASN A 10 2.25 1.15 -15.49
N ASP A 11 1.14 0.65 -14.95
CA ASP A 11 0.87 0.78 -13.52
C ASP A 11 1.87 0.03 -12.62
N MET A 12 2.33 -1.15 -13.02
CA MET A 12 3.34 -1.89 -12.25
C MET A 12 4.74 -1.28 -12.39
N ASP A 13 5.13 -0.82 -13.58
CA ASP A 13 6.42 -0.14 -13.77
C ASP A 13 6.44 1.22 -13.04
N LYS A 14 5.29 1.89 -12.98
CA LYS A 14 5.09 3.11 -12.19
C LYS A 14 5.23 2.84 -10.69
N ALA A 15 4.65 1.74 -10.20
CA ALA A 15 4.81 1.31 -8.81
C ALA A 15 6.29 1.06 -8.45
N LYS A 16 7.02 0.32 -9.30
CA LYS A 16 8.46 0.07 -9.13
C LYS A 16 9.28 1.37 -9.13
N ALA A 17 9.01 2.25 -10.09
CA ALA A 17 9.68 3.55 -10.17
C ALA A 17 9.43 4.42 -8.93
N ARG A 18 8.22 4.36 -8.36
CA ARG A 18 7.89 5.06 -7.10
C ARG A 18 8.64 4.48 -5.90
N VAL A 19 8.88 3.18 -5.85
CA VAL A 19 9.73 2.56 -4.80
C VAL A 19 11.16 3.09 -4.91
N GLU A 20 11.77 3.08 -6.09
CA GLU A 20 13.10 3.66 -6.27
C GLU A 20 13.14 5.13 -5.85
N ALA A 21 12.17 5.92 -6.31
CA ALA A 21 12.10 7.34 -6.03
C ALA A 21 11.92 7.67 -4.53
N ILE A 22 11.10 6.92 -3.80
CA ILE A 22 10.88 7.20 -2.37
C ILE A 22 12.11 6.87 -1.53
N PHE A 23 12.83 5.79 -1.83
CA PHE A 23 14.07 5.47 -1.12
C PHE A 23 15.20 6.46 -1.45
N GLU A 24 15.33 6.87 -2.71
CA GLU A 24 16.24 7.97 -3.08
C GLU A 24 15.88 9.27 -2.35
N PHE A 25 14.59 9.61 -2.28
CA PHE A 25 14.11 10.80 -1.59
C PHE A 25 14.42 10.76 -0.10
N MET A 26 14.18 9.63 0.57
CA MET A 26 14.50 9.45 1.99
C MET A 26 16.00 9.55 2.27
N GLU A 27 16.84 9.01 1.38
CA GLU A 27 18.30 9.14 1.48
C GLU A 27 18.73 10.60 1.40
N LYS A 28 18.24 11.34 0.40
CA LYS A 28 18.57 12.76 0.21
C LYS A 28 18.08 13.68 1.33
N THR A 29 16.99 13.30 1.99
CA THR A 29 16.33 14.15 3.00
C THR A 29 16.67 13.74 4.44
N GLY A 30 17.31 12.59 4.65
CA GLY A 30 17.58 12.05 5.98
C GLY A 30 16.32 11.57 6.71
N ILE A 31 15.23 11.30 5.98
CA ILE A 31 14.03 10.67 6.54
C ILE A 31 14.33 9.19 6.77
N GLU A 32 14.02 8.69 7.97
CA GLU A 32 14.32 7.31 8.37
C GLU A 32 13.12 6.37 8.26
N TYR A 33 11.91 6.92 8.24
CA TYR A 33 10.67 6.15 8.26
C TYR A 33 9.72 6.57 7.14
N PHE A 34 9.00 5.61 6.58
CA PHE A 34 7.91 5.84 5.64
C PHE A 34 6.63 5.14 6.08
N CYS A 35 5.54 5.50 5.41
CA CYS A 35 4.19 5.00 5.68
C CYS A 35 3.45 4.80 4.35
N PHE A 36 2.47 3.88 4.30
CA PHE A 36 1.67 3.67 3.09
C PHE A 36 0.31 3.00 3.34
N HIS A 37 -0.65 3.24 2.44
CA HIS A 37 -1.77 2.33 2.20
C HIS A 37 -1.39 1.29 1.14
N ASP A 38 -2.02 0.13 1.17
CA ASP A 38 -1.86 -0.93 0.16
C ASP A 38 -1.95 -0.42 -1.29
N ILE A 39 -2.95 0.40 -1.64
CA ILE A 39 -3.12 0.90 -3.01
C ILE A 39 -2.16 2.04 -3.39
N ASP A 40 -1.40 2.59 -2.43
CA ASP A 40 -0.40 3.63 -2.72
C ASP A 40 0.82 3.01 -3.41
N ILE A 41 1.16 1.77 -3.04
CA ILE A 41 2.38 1.09 -3.46
C ILE A 41 2.16 0.17 -4.66
N ALA A 42 0.98 -0.41 -4.84
CA ALA A 42 0.69 -1.32 -5.95
C ALA A 42 -0.72 -1.07 -6.51
N PRO A 43 -0.92 -1.21 -7.84
CA PRO A 43 -2.23 -1.11 -8.44
C PRO A 43 -3.13 -2.30 -8.05
N GLU A 44 -4.42 -2.03 -7.84
CA GLU A 44 -5.42 -3.10 -7.78
C GLU A 44 -5.52 -3.79 -9.15
N GLY A 45 -5.62 -5.12 -9.15
CA GLY A 45 -5.89 -5.93 -10.34
C GLY A 45 -7.38 -6.09 -10.62
N GLU A 46 -7.75 -6.94 -11.58
CA GLU A 46 -9.15 -7.23 -11.92
C GLU A 46 -9.89 -7.94 -10.78
N ASN A 47 -9.15 -8.60 -9.89
CA ASN A 47 -9.68 -9.32 -8.75
C ASN A 47 -8.74 -9.26 -7.54
N LEU A 48 -9.20 -9.78 -6.40
CA LEU A 48 -8.45 -9.76 -5.14
C LEU A 48 -7.15 -10.57 -5.22
N LYS A 49 -7.13 -11.67 -5.98
CA LYS A 49 -5.94 -12.50 -6.14
C LYS A 49 -4.85 -11.72 -6.88
N GLU A 50 -5.18 -11.13 -8.02
CA GLU A 50 -4.24 -10.32 -8.81
C GLU A 50 -3.77 -9.08 -8.05
N SER A 51 -4.67 -8.42 -7.31
CA SER A 51 -4.30 -7.31 -6.43
C SER A 51 -3.27 -7.73 -5.37
N ASN A 52 -3.43 -8.92 -4.80
CA ASN A 52 -2.49 -9.47 -3.83
C ASN A 52 -1.15 -9.87 -4.47
N GLU A 53 -1.16 -10.38 -5.70
CA GLU A 53 0.05 -10.72 -6.46
C GLU A 53 0.87 -9.47 -6.80
N ASN A 54 0.20 -8.39 -7.23
CA ASN A 54 0.84 -7.09 -7.44
C ASN A 54 1.45 -6.53 -6.15
N LEU A 55 0.72 -6.62 -5.03
CA LEU A 55 1.23 -6.23 -3.72
C LEU A 55 2.46 -7.04 -3.32
N ASP A 56 2.46 -8.35 -3.53
CA ASP A 56 3.58 -9.23 -3.17
C ASP A 56 4.86 -8.87 -3.93
N GLU A 57 4.75 -8.55 -5.22
CA GLU A 57 5.89 -8.10 -6.03
C GLU A 57 6.48 -6.79 -5.48
N ILE A 58 5.64 -5.79 -5.21
CA ILE A 58 6.12 -4.49 -4.73
C ILE A 58 6.63 -4.57 -3.29
N VAL A 59 5.98 -5.35 -2.42
CA VAL A 59 6.44 -5.55 -1.04
C VAL A 59 7.79 -6.25 -1.00
N SER A 60 8.05 -7.21 -1.92
CA SER A 60 9.36 -7.83 -2.07
C SER A 60 10.44 -6.80 -2.41
N LEU A 61 10.16 -5.90 -3.36
CA LEU A 61 11.08 -4.82 -3.74
C LEU A 61 11.30 -3.83 -2.59
N ILE A 62 10.24 -3.40 -1.90
CA ILE A 62 10.34 -2.53 -0.72
C ILE A 62 11.22 -3.17 0.34
N LYS A 63 11.01 -4.46 0.63
CA LYS A 63 11.83 -5.19 1.61
C LYS A 63 13.31 -5.18 1.24
N GLN A 64 13.64 -5.46 -0.02
CA GLN A 64 15.02 -5.38 -0.51
C GLN A 64 15.61 -3.98 -0.27
N LYS A 65 14.85 -2.92 -0.58
CA LYS A 65 15.32 -1.54 -0.36
C LYS A 65 15.49 -1.19 1.11
N MET A 66 14.61 -1.68 1.98
CA MET A 66 14.77 -1.54 3.44
C MET A 66 16.06 -2.21 3.93
N ASP A 67 16.36 -3.42 3.43
CA ASP A 67 17.58 -4.15 3.77
C ASP A 67 18.84 -3.43 3.26
N GLU A 68 18.80 -2.82 2.07
CA GLU A 68 19.91 -2.06 1.47
C GLU A 68 20.20 -0.73 2.19
N THR A 69 19.15 -0.04 2.65
CA THR A 69 19.25 1.36 3.11
C THR A 69 19.11 1.52 4.62
N GLY A 70 18.59 0.50 5.32
CA GLY A 70 18.26 0.59 6.75
C GLY A 70 17.02 1.42 7.08
N LYS A 71 16.30 1.95 6.07
CA LYS A 71 15.05 2.69 6.24
C LYS A 71 13.94 1.76 6.73
N LYS A 72 13.01 2.31 7.52
CA LYS A 72 12.04 1.52 8.28
C LYS A 72 10.61 1.87 7.93
N LEU A 73 9.72 0.89 8.09
CA LEU A 73 8.28 1.10 7.99
C LEU A 73 7.75 1.53 9.36
N LEU A 74 7.24 2.75 9.48
CA LEU A 74 6.62 3.20 10.73
C LEU A 74 5.24 2.54 10.87
N TRP A 75 4.41 2.72 9.85
CA TRP A 75 3.13 2.03 9.76
C TRP A 75 2.71 1.81 8.32
N ASN A 76 1.95 0.75 8.11
CA ASN A 76 1.08 0.64 6.96
C ASN A 76 -0.38 0.47 7.40
N THR A 77 -1.28 0.63 6.44
CA THR A 77 -2.72 0.56 6.62
C THR A 77 -3.39 0.03 5.35
N THR A 78 -4.70 -0.08 5.38
CA THR A 78 -5.53 -0.51 4.25
C THR A 78 -6.40 0.64 3.78
N ASN A 79 -6.37 0.93 2.47
CA ASN A 79 -7.31 1.85 1.87
C ASN A 79 -8.65 1.15 1.62
N ASN A 80 -9.58 1.34 2.56
CA ASN A 80 -10.97 0.91 2.44
C ASN A 80 -11.92 2.10 2.20
N PHE A 81 -11.50 3.11 1.43
CA PHE A 81 -12.29 4.34 1.27
C PHE A 81 -12.29 4.93 -0.15
N THR A 82 -11.29 4.64 -0.98
CA THR A 82 -11.18 5.19 -2.35
C THR A 82 -12.04 4.44 -3.36
N HIS A 83 -11.96 3.10 -3.39
CA HIS A 83 -12.69 2.31 -4.40
C HIS A 83 -14.21 2.42 -4.20
N GLN A 84 -14.96 2.51 -5.31
CA GLN A 84 -16.43 2.69 -5.30
C GLN A 84 -17.20 1.62 -4.50
N ARG A 85 -16.61 0.44 -4.31
CA ARG A 85 -17.17 -0.64 -3.47
C ARG A 85 -17.44 -0.19 -2.02
N PHE A 86 -16.67 0.79 -1.52
CA PHE A 86 -16.77 1.31 -0.15
C PHE A 86 -17.72 2.50 -0.02
N VAL A 87 -18.56 2.80 -1.03
CA VAL A 87 -19.46 3.97 -1.04
C VAL A 87 -20.45 3.99 0.14
N HIS A 88 -20.80 2.82 0.68
CA HIS A 88 -21.67 2.69 1.85
C HIS A 88 -20.92 2.22 3.11
N GLY A 89 -19.61 2.35 3.12
CA GLY A 89 -18.74 1.96 4.22
C GLY A 89 -17.99 0.66 4.00
N ALA A 90 -17.05 0.38 4.90
CA ALA A 90 -16.16 -0.76 4.85
C ALA A 90 -16.57 -1.81 5.88
N ALA A 91 -16.12 -1.69 7.13
CA ALA A 91 -16.62 -2.51 8.22
C ALA A 91 -18.05 -2.12 8.62
N THR A 92 -18.45 -0.88 8.40
CA THR A 92 -19.82 -0.38 8.65
C THR A 92 -20.78 -0.53 7.46
N SER A 93 -20.34 -1.19 6.40
CA SER A 93 -21.17 -1.38 5.21
C SER A 93 -22.47 -2.12 5.51
N SER A 94 -23.57 -1.65 4.92
CA SER A 94 -24.84 -2.40 4.93
C SER A 94 -24.79 -3.63 3.99
N ASN A 95 -23.72 -3.81 3.21
CA ASN A 95 -23.50 -4.97 2.36
C ASN A 95 -22.42 -5.90 2.95
N ALA A 96 -22.81 -7.13 3.30
CA ALA A 96 -21.91 -8.13 3.89
C ALA A 96 -20.73 -8.53 2.98
N ASP A 97 -20.89 -8.47 1.65
CA ASP A 97 -19.79 -8.76 0.71
C ASP A 97 -18.71 -7.68 0.77
N VAL A 98 -19.09 -6.42 1.01
CA VAL A 98 -18.15 -5.31 1.17
C VAL A 98 -17.39 -5.46 2.49
N PHE A 99 -18.09 -5.84 3.57
CA PHE A 99 -17.45 -6.18 4.83
C PHE A 99 -16.41 -7.28 4.65
N ALA A 100 -16.77 -8.38 3.97
CA ALA A 100 -15.87 -9.49 3.72
C ALA A 100 -14.65 -9.08 2.89
N TYR A 101 -14.84 -8.24 1.85
CA TYR A 101 -13.74 -7.73 1.03
C TYR A 101 -12.80 -6.81 1.83
N ALA A 102 -13.36 -5.91 2.63
CA ALA A 102 -12.60 -5.02 3.52
C ALA A 102 -11.75 -5.82 4.51
N ALA A 103 -12.33 -6.86 5.11
CA ALA A 103 -11.62 -7.77 6.02
C ALA A 103 -10.48 -8.53 5.31
N ALA A 104 -10.70 -8.98 4.07
CA ALA A 104 -9.67 -9.65 3.28
C ALA A 104 -8.48 -8.72 2.97
N LYS A 105 -8.74 -7.46 2.60
CA LYS A 105 -7.68 -6.46 2.41
C LYS A 105 -6.92 -6.18 3.73
N VAL A 106 -7.63 -5.97 4.84
CA VAL A 106 -7.02 -5.73 6.17
C VAL A 106 -6.12 -6.90 6.57
N LYS A 107 -6.56 -8.15 6.37
CA LYS A 107 -5.73 -9.34 6.62
C LYS A 107 -4.43 -9.26 5.83
N LYS A 108 -4.49 -9.00 4.52
CA LYS A 108 -3.29 -8.92 3.67
C LYS A 108 -2.36 -7.80 4.13
N SER A 109 -2.89 -6.62 4.44
CA SER A 109 -2.09 -5.50 4.92
C SER A 109 -1.42 -5.78 6.27
N LEU A 110 -2.06 -6.52 7.19
CA LEU A 110 -1.45 -6.97 8.45
C LEU A 110 -0.31 -7.97 8.23
N GLU A 111 -0.44 -8.87 7.25
CA GLU A 111 0.64 -9.79 6.87
C GLU A 111 1.84 -9.04 6.29
N ILE A 112 1.58 -8.02 5.46
CA ILE A 112 2.61 -7.11 4.93
C ILE A 112 3.27 -6.33 6.07
N ALA A 113 2.48 -5.80 7.01
CA ALA A 113 2.98 -5.07 8.18
C ALA A 113 4.00 -5.90 8.96
N LYS A 114 3.63 -7.16 9.25
CA LYS A 114 4.50 -8.11 9.94
C LYS A 114 5.75 -8.46 9.11
N THR A 115 5.59 -8.61 7.79
CA THR A 115 6.68 -8.98 6.87
C THR A 115 7.75 -7.90 6.76
N LEU A 116 7.33 -6.63 6.74
CA LEU A 116 8.20 -5.47 6.65
C LEU A 116 8.63 -4.92 8.03
N GLY A 117 8.16 -5.52 9.13
CA GLY A 117 8.51 -5.09 10.48
C GLY A 117 7.94 -3.73 10.86
N ALA A 118 6.71 -3.42 10.44
CA ALA A 118 6.01 -2.20 10.82
C ALA A 118 5.91 -2.05 12.35
N GLU A 119 6.18 -0.85 12.86
CA GLU A 119 6.06 -0.56 14.29
C GLU A 119 4.60 -0.37 14.73
N ASN A 120 3.74 0.09 13.82
CA ASN A 120 2.32 0.25 14.06
C ASN A 120 1.49 -0.19 12.85
N PHE A 121 0.19 -0.39 13.08
CA PHE A 121 -0.81 -0.57 12.04
C PHE A 121 -1.95 0.40 12.30
N VAL A 122 -2.30 1.20 11.29
CA VAL A 122 -3.29 2.28 11.44
C VAL A 122 -4.66 1.83 10.92
N PHE A 123 -5.72 2.32 11.56
CA PHE A 123 -7.08 2.28 11.02
C PHE A 123 -7.59 3.72 10.92
N TRP A 124 -7.81 4.21 9.69
CA TRP A 124 -8.48 5.48 9.44
C TRP A 124 -9.81 5.22 8.76
N GLY A 125 -10.91 5.49 9.47
CA GLY A 125 -12.26 5.20 9.03
C GLY A 125 -12.80 6.22 8.02
N GLY A 126 -12.18 6.36 6.85
CA GLY A 126 -12.59 7.35 5.84
C GLY A 126 -14.03 7.18 5.34
N ARG A 127 -14.60 5.98 5.48
CA ARG A 127 -15.99 5.64 5.13
C ARG A 127 -16.70 4.84 6.23
N GLU A 128 -16.15 4.77 7.44
CA GLU A 128 -16.76 4.00 8.54
C GLU A 128 -17.93 4.75 9.16
#